data_AF-A0A948E7I5-F1
#
_entry.id   AF-A0A948E7I5-F1
#
_cell.length_a   1.000
_cell.length_b   1.000
_cell.length_c   1.000
_cell.angle_alpha   90.00
_cell.angle_beta   90.00
_cell.angle_gamma   90.00
#
_symmetry.space_group_name_H-M   'P 1'
#
loop_
_entity.id
_entity.type
_entity.pdbx_description
1 polymer ?
#
loop_
_entity_poly.entity_id
_entity_poly.type
_entity_poly.pdbx_seq_one_letter_code
_entity_poly.pdbx_strand_id
1 'polypeptide(L)'
;VNSTKISMSDNALTDLATDLCRSGDLLGSWQLVYALGSVTDVTGTSWSGGPDYEGTCDPGDQYLTHTFSHDERLTFTDVPSDDGGFNMDFSIYDTIYQYSISTAECLDRLDLTCTSDVCVDEEGICTCFYMETDGMSSGGIYYYLDEEGRWLTGPDGSIKDYCVTGDSLVVLEHGLGSDMVLKLFERLP
;
A
#
# COMPACT_ATOMS: atom_id res chain seq x y z
N VAL A 1 -23.39 4.75 -4.71
CA VAL A 1 -21.98 4.32 -4.70
C VAL A 1 -21.57 4.28 -3.24
N ASN A 2 -21.50 3.08 -2.65
CA ASN A 2 -21.10 2.92 -1.26
C ASN A 2 -19.57 3.03 -1.20
N SER A 3 -19.04 4.17 -0.75
CA SER A 3 -17.63 4.28 -0.44
C SER A 3 -17.36 3.59 0.90
N THR A 4 -16.68 2.46 0.86
CA THR A 4 -16.17 1.80 2.07
C THR A 4 -15.07 2.68 2.63
N LYS A 5 -15.36 3.42 3.70
CA LYS A 5 -14.34 4.13 4.48
C LYS A 5 -13.56 3.10 5.28
N ILE A 6 -12.36 2.76 4.83
CA ILE A 6 -11.42 1.94 5.61
C ILE A 6 -10.75 2.89 6.62
N SER A 7 -11.13 2.76 7.89
CA SER A 7 -10.44 3.38 9.01
C SER A 7 -9.20 2.54 9.32
N MET A 8 -8.01 3.01 8.96
CA MET A 8 -6.76 2.40 9.40
C MET A 8 -6.52 2.78 10.87
N SER A 9 -6.53 1.80 11.77
CA SER A 9 -6.11 1.98 13.16
C SER A 9 -4.65 1.57 13.31
N ASP A 10 -3.84 2.39 13.97
CA ASP A 10 -2.38 2.24 14.15
C ASP A 10 -1.89 0.97 14.87
N ASN A 11 -2.75 -0.01 15.17
CA ASN A 11 -2.39 -1.23 15.90
C ASN A 11 -3.16 -2.50 15.46
N ALA A 12 -3.68 -2.58 14.24
CA ALA A 12 -4.51 -3.72 13.81
C ALA A 12 -3.75 -5.06 13.67
N LEU A 13 -2.41 -5.07 13.68
CA LEU A 13 -1.59 -6.23 13.35
C LEU A 13 -0.83 -6.85 14.54
N THR A 14 -0.84 -6.24 15.72
CA THR A 14 -0.04 -6.73 16.87
C THR A 14 -0.54 -8.05 17.47
N ASP A 15 -1.79 -8.43 17.18
CA ASP A 15 -2.44 -9.63 17.73
C ASP A 15 -2.64 -10.75 16.69
N LEU A 16 -2.26 -10.54 15.43
CA LEU A 16 -2.28 -11.62 14.44
C LEU A 16 -1.12 -12.56 14.75
N ALA A 17 -1.44 -13.82 15.06
CA ALA A 17 -0.45 -14.89 15.06
C ALA A 17 0.29 -14.85 13.72
N THR A 18 1.57 -14.53 13.75
CA THR A 18 2.41 -14.29 12.56
C THR A 18 2.58 -15.55 11.70
N ASP A 19 2.19 -16.71 12.22
CA ASP A 19 2.20 -17.98 11.51
C ASP A 19 0.88 -18.15 10.72
N LEU A 20 0.79 -17.53 9.53
CA LEU A 20 -0.25 -17.87 8.57
C LEU A 20 -0.15 -19.34 8.15
N CYS A 21 -1.28 -19.92 7.73
CA CYS A 21 -1.33 -21.30 7.26
C CYS A 21 -0.57 -21.44 5.93
N ARG A 22 0.74 -21.75 5.95
CA ARG A 22 1.64 -21.82 4.76
C ARG A 22 1.24 -22.90 3.73
N SER A 23 0.05 -22.80 3.17
CA SER A 23 -0.61 -23.88 2.45
C SER A 23 -1.78 -23.38 1.60
N GLY A 24 -2.13 -24.20 0.61
CA GLY A 24 -3.28 -24.07 -0.27
C GLY A 24 -2.90 -23.69 -1.70
N ASP A 25 -3.87 -23.74 -2.61
CA ASP A 25 -3.62 -23.63 -4.05
C ASP A 25 -3.53 -22.18 -4.51
N LEU A 26 -2.33 -21.75 -4.92
CA LEU A 26 -2.06 -20.40 -5.39
C LEU A 26 -2.36 -20.20 -6.89
N LEU A 27 -2.52 -21.26 -7.68
CA LEU A 27 -2.56 -21.15 -9.14
C LEU A 27 -3.71 -20.27 -9.62
N GLY A 28 -3.48 -19.46 -10.64
CA GLY A 28 -4.47 -18.55 -11.21
C GLY A 28 -4.28 -17.10 -10.77
N SER A 29 -5.29 -16.28 -11.02
CA SER A 29 -5.23 -14.83 -10.82
C SER A 29 -5.98 -14.41 -9.56
N TRP A 30 -5.44 -13.39 -8.89
CA TRP A 30 -5.91 -12.87 -7.63
C TRP A 30 -5.97 -11.35 -7.69
N GLN A 31 -6.97 -10.76 -7.07
CA GLN A 31 -7.15 -9.32 -6.97
C GLN A 31 -7.15 -8.92 -5.51
N LEU A 32 -6.36 -7.92 -5.16
CA LEU A 32 -6.36 -7.36 -3.81
C LEU A 32 -7.73 -6.75 -3.53
N VAL A 33 -8.30 -7.11 -2.38
CA VAL A 33 -9.57 -6.56 -1.89
C VAL A 33 -9.40 -5.79 -0.59
N TYR A 34 -8.32 -6.03 0.14
CA TYR A 34 -8.07 -5.38 1.42
C TYR A 34 -6.59 -5.43 1.80
N ALA A 35 -6.07 -4.35 2.38
CA ALA A 35 -4.72 -4.28 2.92
C ALA A 35 -4.69 -3.53 4.26
N LEU A 36 -3.77 -3.92 5.13
CA LEU A 36 -3.45 -3.30 6.40
C LEU A 36 -1.95 -3.03 6.48
N GLY A 37 -1.59 -1.77 6.67
CA GLY A 37 -0.21 -1.29 6.78
C GLY A 37 -0.18 0.24 6.71
N SER A 38 0.99 0.86 6.86
CA SER A 38 1.15 2.28 6.55
C SER A 38 0.95 2.52 5.04
N VAL A 39 0.62 3.75 4.64
CA VAL A 39 0.50 4.09 3.21
C VAL A 39 1.79 3.73 2.46
N THR A 40 2.94 4.10 3.03
CA THR A 40 4.26 3.82 2.47
C THR A 40 4.52 2.32 2.30
N ASP A 41 4.12 1.51 3.27
CA ASP A 41 4.35 0.06 3.23
C ASP A 41 3.41 -0.65 2.27
N VAL A 42 2.16 -0.18 2.16
CA VAL A 42 1.17 -0.76 1.22
C VAL A 42 1.50 -0.38 -0.22
N THR A 43 1.79 0.89 -0.50
CA THR A 43 2.00 1.41 -1.87
C THR A 43 3.46 1.35 -2.31
N GLY A 44 4.39 1.06 -1.41
CA GLY A 44 5.83 1.14 -1.67
C GLY A 44 6.32 2.56 -1.99
N THR A 45 5.47 3.58 -1.81
CA THR A 45 5.79 4.97 -2.14
C THR A 45 6.05 5.75 -0.87
N SER A 46 7.29 6.14 -0.65
CA SER A 46 7.65 7.05 0.44
C SER A 46 7.47 8.51 -0.01
N TRP A 47 6.80 9.32 0.82
CA TRP A 47 6.78 10.77 0.63
C TRP A 47 7.96 11.41 1.30
N SER A 48 8.78 12.10 0.51
CA SER A 48 9.76 13.06 1.01
C SER A 48 9.65 14.32 0.16
N GLY A 49 8.71 15.20 0.50
CA GLY A 49 8.50 16.44 -0.24
C GLY A 49 7.33 17.22 0.31
N GLY A 50 7.52 18.52 0.49
CA GLY A 50 6.54 19.45 1.03
C GLY A 50 7.20 20.54 1.89
N PRO A 51 6.53 21.67 2.11
CA PRO A 51 6.94 22.63 3.14
C PRO A 51 7.03 21.95 4.50
N ASP A 52 8.04 22.34 5.30
CA ASP A 52 8.14 21.86 6.67
C ASP A 52 7.14 22.63 7.55
N TYR A 53 5.92 22.10 7.59
CA TYR A 53 4.85 22.63 8.44
C TYR A 53 5.13 22.37 9.92
N GLU A 54 5.91 21.33 10.24
CA GLU A 54 6.18 20.91 11.60
C GLU A 54 7.13 21.92 12.28
N GLY A 55 6.67 22.53 13.36
CA GLY A 55 7.43 23.55 14.09
C GLY A 55 7.42 24.95 13.47
N THR A 56 6.87 25.13 12.26
CA THR A 56 6.69 26.45 11.62
C THR A 56 5.29 27.03 11.88
N CYS A 57 4.25 26.21 11.85
CA CYS A 57 2.86 26.64 12.08
C CYS A 57 2.38 26.30 13.50
N ASP A 58 1.42 27.07 14.03
CA ASP A 58 0.87 26.76 15.35
C ASP A 58 -0.04 25.52 15.27
N PRO A 59 -0.23 24.76 16.37
CA PRO A 59 -1.14 23.62 16.36
C PRO A 59 -2.55 24.01 15.91
N GLY A 60 -3.03 23.39 14.84
CA GLY A 60 -4.36 23.64 14.25
C GLY A 60 -4.38 24.64 13.08
N ASP A 61 -3.26 25.33 12.82
CA ASP A 61 -3.14 26.21 11.64
C ASP A 61 -2.94 25.43 10.34
N GLN A 62 -2.65 24.14 10.44
CA GLN A 62 -2.45 23.26 9.31
C GLN A 62 -2.99 21.85 9.59
N TYR A 63 -3.55 21.26 8.55
CA TYR A 63 -3.94 19.87 8.46
C TYR A 63 -3.46 19.30 7.13
N LEU A 64 -2.81 18.13 7.19
CA LEU A 64 -2.37 17.38 6.02
C LEU A 64 -2.84 15.94 6.17
N THR A 65 -3.39 15.39 5.10
CA THR A 65 -3.73 13.98 5.03
C THR A 65 -3.58 13.45 3.61
N HIS A 66 -3.42 12.15 3.50
CA HIS A 66 -3.34 11.45 2.22
C HIS A 66 -4.48 10.44 2.12
N THR A 67 -5.02 10.30 0.93
CA THR A 67 -5.91 9.20 0.55
C THR A 67 -5.35 8.54 -0.69
N PHE A 68 -5.55 7.24 -0.85
CA PHE A 68 -4.97 6.50 -1.98
C PHE A 68 -5.96 5.48 -2.54
N SER A 69 -5.74 5.14 -3.81
CA SER A 69 -6.28 3.96 -4.49
C SER A 69 -5.09 3.05 -4.76
N HIS A 70 -5.21 1.78 -4.42
CA HIS A 70 -4.18 0.77 -4.64
C HIS A 70 -4.84 -0.48 -5.20
N ASP A 71 -4.56 -0.76 -6.47
CA ASP A 71 -5.08 -1.91 -7.20
C ASP A 71 -3.92 -2.87 -7.50
N GLU A 72 -3.91 -4.01 -6.81
CA GLU A 72 -2.88 -5.04 -7.01
C GLU A 72 -3.50 -6.33 -7.55
N ARG A 73 -2.85 -6.89 -8.57
CA ARG A 73 -3.15 -8.21 -9.11
C ARG A 73 -1.94 -9.10 -9.09
N LEU A 74 -2.17 -10.34 -8.70
CA LEU A 74 -1.18 -11.42 -8.74
C LEU A 74 -1.67 -12.51 -9.68
N THR A 75 -0.77 -13.10 -10.46
CA THR A 75 -1.09 -14.28 -11.28
C THR A 75 0.00 -15.31 -11.08
N PHE A 76 -0.38 -16.46 -10.53
CA PHE A 76 0.51 -17.59 -10.33
C PHE A 76 0.31 -18.60 -11.46
N THR A 77 1.40 -18.94 -12.14
CA THR A 77 1.41 -19.91 -13.24
C THR A 77 2.39 -21.02 -12.93
N ASP A 78 1.93 -22.26 -13.10
CA ASP A 78 2.78 -23.44 -12.93
C ASP A 78 3.91 -23.42 -13.96
N VAL A 79 5.13 -23.71 -13.50
CA VAL A 79 6.31 -23.81 -14.36
C VAL A 79 6.77 -25.26 -14.31
N PRO A 80 6.79 -25.97 -15.45
CA PRO A 80 7.31 -27.31 -15.50
C PRO A 80 8.80 -27.30 -15.14
N SER A 81 9.12 -27.61 -13.89
CA SER A 81 10.47 -27.78 -13.37
C SER A 81 10.51 -29.01 -12.47
N ASP A 82 11.68 -29.65 -12.40
CA ASP A 82 11.87 -30.86 -11.58
C ASP A 82 11.69 -30.57 -10.07
N ASP A 83 11.80 -29.30 -9.68
CA ASP A 83 11.73 -28.83 -8.29
C ASP A 83 10.32 -28.35 -7.88
N GLY A 84 9.35 -28.33 -8.82
CA GLY A 84 8.00 -27.81 -8.58
C GLY A 84 8.02 -26.31 -8.29
N GLY A 85 7.92 -25.49 -9.34
CA GLY A 85 7.96 -24.03 -9.23
C GLY A 85 6.78 -23.36 -9.89
N PHE A 86 6.53 -22.10 -9.52
CA PHE A 86 5.60 -21.24 -10.25
C PHE A 86 6.21 -19.87 -10.51
N ASN A 87 5.76 -19.23 -11.58
CA ASN A 87 5.98 -17.81 -11.79
C ASN A 87 4.80 -17.05 -11.20
N MET A 88 5.10 -16.04 -10.40
CA MET A 88 4.13 -15.02 -9.99
C MET A 88 4.40 -13.76 -10.81
N ASP A 89 3.45 -13.40 -11.66
CA ASP A 89 3.39 -12.09 -12.27
C ASP A 89 2.55 -11.16 -11.40
N PHE A 90 2.98 -9.91 -11.24
CA PHE A 90 2.22 -8.91 -10.52
C PHE A 90 2.03 -7.64 -11.35
N SER A 91 0.91 -6.97 -11.11
CA SER A 91 0.65 -5.62 -11.60
C SER A 91 0.03 -4.81 -10.48
N ILE A 92 0.61 -3.65 -10.20
CA ILE A 92 0.14 -2.71 -9.18
C ILE A 92 -0.15 -1.39 -9.88
N TYR A 93 -1.28 -0.80 -9.54
CA TYR A 93 -1.65 0.55 -9.92
C TYR A 93 -1.96 1.37 -8.67
N ASP A 94 -1.25 2.47 -8.50
CA ASP A 94 -1.36 3.35 -7.35
C ASP A 94 -1.76 4.75 -7.80
N THR A 95 -2.75 5.32 -7.12
CA THR A 95 -3.05 6.75 -7.22
C THR A 95 -3.15 7.32 -5.83
N ILE A 96 -2.35 8.34 -5.53
CA ILE A 96 -2.30 8.95 -4.20
C ILE A 96 -2.64 10.42 -4.30
N TYR A 97 -3.57 10.82 -3.44
CA TYR A 97 -4.04 12.18 -3.32
C TYR A 97 -3.63 12.75 -1.97
N GLN A 98 -3.19 14.00 -1.97
CA GLN A 98 -2.93 14.78 -0.78
C GLN A 98 -4.01 15.83 -0.62
N TYR A 99 -4.48 15.97 0.60
CA TYR A 99 -5.40 17.02 1.00
C TYR A 99 -4.75 17.85 2.10
N SER A 100 -4.68 19.15 1.88
CA SER A 100 -4.14 20.09 2.86
C SER A 100 -5.11 21.22 3.15
N ILE A 101 -5.19 21.63 4.41
CA ILE A 101 -5.86 22.85 4.86
C ILE A 101 -4.82 23.66 5.63
N SER A 102 -4.63 24.92 5.26
CA SER A 102 -3.70 25.83 5.94
C SER A 102 -4.35 27.19 6.16
N THR A 103 -4.15 27.80 7.32
CA THR A 103 -4.55 29.19 7.57
C THR A 103 -3.63 30.17 6.84
N ALA A 104 -4.11 31.39 6.60
CA ALA A 104 -3.31 32.46 6.03
C ALA A 104 -2.08 32.77 6.88
N GLU A 105 -2.19 32.68 8.21
CA GLU A 105 -1.07 32.87 9.14
C GLU A 105 0.04 31.84 8.93
N CYS A 106 -0.31 30.56 8.75
CA CYS A 106 0.68 29.51 8.48
C CYS A 106 1.34 29.68 7.12
N LEU A 107 0.56 30.03 6.09
CA LEU A 107 1.10 30.30 4.76
C LEU A 107 2.08 31.48 4.76
N ASP A 108 1.76 32.57 5.46
CA ASP A 108 2.63 33.74 5.59
C ASP A 108 3.96 33.40 6.27
N ARG A 109 3.94 32.58 7.33
CA ARG A 109 5.17 32.10 8.02
C ARG A 109 6.06 31.27 7.10
N LEU A 110 5.47 30.54 6.16
CA LEU A 110 6.17 29.70 5.20
C LEU A 110 6.55 30.45 3.90
N ASP A 111 6.21 31.73 3.78
CA ASP A 111 6.34 32.52 2.53
C ASP A 111 5.63 31.85 1.35
N LEU A 112 4.45 31.27 1.62
CA LEU A 112 3.60 30.58 0.65
C LEU A 112 2.34 31.38 0.36
N THR A 113 1.71 31.10 -0.78
CA THR A 113 0.44 31.73 -1.17
C THR A 113 -0.55 30.68 -1.64
N CYS A 114 -1.84 30.92 -1.42
CA CYS A 114 -2.92 30.05 -1.88
C CYS A 114 -3.25 30.29 -3.36
N THR A 115 -2.31 30.01 -4.26
CA THR A 115 -2.40 30.44 -5.68
C THR A 115 -2.38 29.30 -6.70
N SER A 116 -2.32 28.05 -6.26
CA SER A 116 -2.45 26.92 -7.19
C SER A 116 -3.89 26.74 -7.65
N ASP A 117 -4.04 26.32 -8.91
CA ASP A 117 -5.28 25.92 -9.55
C ASP A 117 -6.02 24.77 -8.85
N VAL A 118 -5.32 24.01 -8.01
CA VAL A 118 -5.91 22.96 -7.18
C VAL A 118 -6.14 23.39 -5.73
N CYS A 119 -6.04 24.69 -5.44
CA CYS A 119 -6.32 25.29 -4.15
C CYS A 119 -7.52 26.25 -4.22
N VAL A 120 -8.23 26.36 -3.10
CA VAL A 120 -9.33 27.28 -2.88
C VAL A 120 -9.04 28.07 -1.61
N ASP A 121 -9.03 29.40 -1.71
CA ASP A 121 -8.96 30.33 -0.58
C ASP A 121 -10.37 30.79 -0.22
N GLU A 122 -10.85 30.39 0.95
CA GLU A 122 -12.11 30.83 1.52
C GLU A 122 -11.87 31.39 2.93
N GLU A 123 -12.16 32.69 3.10
CA GLU A 123 -12.07 33.38 4.40
C GLU A 123 -10.68 33.27 5.08
N GLY A 124 -9.60 33.20 4.30
CA GLY A 124 -8.24 33.07 4.85
C GLY A 124 -7.86 31.64 5.21
N ILE A 125 -8.64 30.65 4.77
CA ILE A 125 -8.31 29.23 4.84
C ILE A 125 -8.03 28.74 3.42
N CYS A 126 -6.81 28.28 3.19
CA CYS A 126 -6.40 27.66 1.95
C CYS A 126 -6.61 26.15 2.01
N THR A 127 -7.49 25.63 1.16
CA THR A 127 -7.71 24.19 1.01
C THR A 127 -7.19 23.73 -0.33
N CYS A 128 -6.32 22.73 -0.35
CA CYS A 128 -5.73 22.20 -1.58
C CYS A 128 -5.94 20.69 -1.72
N PHE A 129 -6.09 20.24 -2.96
CA PHE A 129 -6.23 18.81 -3.30
C PHE A 129 -5.30 18.45 -4.46
N TYR A 130 -4.21 17.75 -4.15
CA TYR A 130 -3.19 17.37 -5.12
C TYR A 130 -3.32 15.89 -5.47
N MET A 131 -3.22 15.57 -6.76
CA MET A 131 -2.80 14.22 -7.16
C MET A 131 -1.27 14.22 -7.12
N GLU A 132 -0.71 13.51 -6.17
CA GLU A 132 0.73 13.54 -5.94
C GLU A 132 1.47 12.47 -6.74
N THR A 133 0.87 11.30 -6.92
CA THR A 133 1.48 10.20 -7.68
C THR A 133 0.41 9.38 -8.39
N ASP A 134 0.72 9.02 -9.62
CA ASP A 134 0.01 8.03 -10.44
C ASP A 134 1.07 7.12 -11.04
N GLY A 135 1.00 5.83 -10.73
CA GLY A 135 2.07 4.88 -11.03
C GLY A 135 1.53 3.50 -11.38
N MET A 136 2.16 2.87 -12.38
CA MET A 136 1.96 1.46 -12.67
C MET A 136 3.29 0.75 -12.51
N SER A 137 3.30 -0.31 -11.70
CA SER A 137 4.45 -1.21 -11.59
C SER A 137 4.02 -2.62 -11.97
N SER A 138 4.94 -3.36 -12.59
CA SER A 138 4.72 -4.75 -12.97
C SER A 138 6.03 -5.51 -12.94
N GLY A 139 5.98 -6.79 -12.60
CA GLY A 139 7.14 -7.65 -12.60
C GLY A 139 6.77 -9.12 -12.52
N GLY A 140 7.79 -9.96 -12.54
CA GLY A 140 7.65 -11.41 -12.42
C GLY A 140 8.68 -11.95 -11.44
N ILE A 141 8.25 -12.83 -10.55
CA ILE A 141 9.10 -13.50 -9.56
C ILE A 141 8.90 -15.00 -9.70
N TYR A 142 10.00 -15.74 -9.83
CA TYR A 142 9.98 -17.19 -9.74
C TYR A 142 10.02 -17.62 -8.28
N TYR A 143 9.11 -18.54 -7.92
CA TYR A 143 9.07 -19.20 -6.64
C TYR A 143 9.35 -20.69 -6.81
N TYR A 144 10.03 -21.25 -5.82
CA TYR A 144 10.24 -22.68 -5.70
C TYR A 144 9.91 -23.15 -4.28
N LEU A 145 9.57 -24.42 -4.15
CA LEU A 145 9.36 -25.07 -2.87
C LEU A 145 10.69 -25.42 -2.22
N ASP A 146 10.84 -25.12 -0.95
CA ASP A 146 11.91 -25.68 -0.14
C ASP A 146 11.55 -27.07 0.41
N GLU A 147 12.49 -27.69 1.12
CA GLU A 147 12.33 -29.03 1.70
C GLU A 147 11.18 -29.13 2.73
N GLU A 148 10.73 -27.99 3.27
CA GLU A 148 9.61 -27.90 4.22
C GLU A 148 8.29 -27.57 3.51
N GLY A 149 8.28 -27.48 2.17
CA GLY A 149 7.12 -27.13 1.37
C GLY A 149 6.76 -25.64 1.43
N ARG A 150 7.70 -24.77 1.83
CA ARG A 150 7.53 -23.31 1.85
C ARG A 150 7.95 -22.74 0.50
N TRP A 151 7.26 -21.69 0.07
CA TRP A 151 7.64 -20.96 -1.14
C TRP A 151 8.71 -19.91 -0.82
N LEU A 152 9.81 -19.95 -1.57
CA LEU A 152 10.90 -18.99 -1.49
C LEU A 152 10.91 -18.12 -2.74
N THR A 153 11.04 -16.80 -2.59
CA THR A 153 11.31 -15.89 -3.71
C THR A 153 12.78 -15.92 -4.06
N GLY A 154 13.13 -16.17 -5.32
CA GLY A 154 14.41 -15.77 -5.92
C GLY A 154 15.71 -16.07 -5.12
N PRO A 155 16.83 -15.41 -5.44
CA PRO A 155 18.11 -15.59 -4.74
C PRO A 155 18.21 -14.83 -3.40
N ASP A 156 17.25 -13.97 -3.08
CA ASP A 156 17.18 -13.20 -1.83
C ASP A 156 16.42 -13.94 -0.71
N GLY A 157 15.65 -14.99 -1.04
CA GLY A 157 15.09 -15.92 -0.08
C GLY A 157 14.02 -15.31 0.83
N SER A 158 13.35 -14.24 0.40
CA SER A 158 12.28 -13.65 1.19
C SER A 158 11.11 -14.63 1.30
N ILE A 159 10.76 -14.96 2.54
CA ILE A 159 9.63 -15.84 2.85
C ILE A 159 8.41 -14.93 2.94
N LYS A 160 7.44 -15.13 2.05
CA LYS A 160 6.10 -14.56 2.23
C LYS A 160 5.25 -15.58 2.96
N ASP A 161 4.83 -15.25 4.18
CA ASP A 161 3.82 -16.03 4.87
C ASP A 161 2.49 -15.81 4.15
N TYR A 162 1.81 -16.90 3.80
CA TYR A 162 0.54 -16.84 3.08
C TYR A 162 -0.40 -17.93 3.58
N CYS A 163 -1.69 -17.78 3.28
CA CYS A 163 -2.71 -18.76 3.59
C CYS A 163 -3.84 -18.66 2.58
N VAL A 164 -4.08 -19.76 1.85
CA VAL A 164 -5.23 -19.85 0.93
C VAL A 164 -6.35 -20.63 1.59
N THR A 165 -7.53 -20.03 1.64
CA THR A 165 -8.77 -20.67 2.10
C THR A 165 -9.86 -20.50 1.04
N GLY A 166 -10.07 -21.52 0.21
CA GLY A 166 -10.99 -21.45 -0.93
C GLY A 166 -10.50 -20.44 -1.97
N ASP A 167 -11.30 -19.39 -2.18
CA ASP A 167 -11.02 -18.29 -3.12
C ASP A 167 -10.44 -17.05 -2.43
N SER A 168 -10.02 -17.18 -1.17
CA SER A 168 -9.34 -16.12 -0.43
C SER A 168 -7.88 -16.45 -0.22
N LEU A 169 -6.99 -15.49 -0.47
CA LEU A 169 -5.55 -15.57 -0.24
C LEU A 169 -5.15 -14.44 0.72
N VAL A 170 -4.61 -14.79 1.88
CA VAL A 170 -3.97 -13.83 2.78
C VAL A 170 -2.46 -13.91 2.57
N VAL A 171 -1.81 -12.76 2.42
CA VAL A 171 -0.35 -12.62 2.33
C VAL A 171 0.10 -11.68 3.45
N LEU A 172 1.18 -12.06 4.12
CA LEU A 172 1.86 -11.27 5.12
C LEU A 172 3.29 -11.03 4.63
N GLU A 173 3.66 -9.76 4.47
CA GLU A 173 4.95 -9.34 3.94
C GLU A 173 5.55 -8.19 4.73
N HIS A 174 6.86 -7.99 4.58
CA HIS A 174 7.54 -6.81 5.14
C HIS A 174 7.44 -5.64 4.16
N GLY A 175 6.94 -4.51 4.67
CA GLY A 175 6.96 -3.22 3.97
C GLY A 175 8.35 -2.59 3.93
N LEU A 176 8.46 -1.47 3.20
CA LEU A 176 9.72 -0.71 3.08
C LEU A 176 10.20 -0.13 4.42
N GLY A 177 9.28 0.16 5.34
CA GLY A 177 9.55 0.65 6.69
C GLY A 177 9.96 -0.42 7.69
N SER A 178 10.06 -1.70 7.27
CA SER A 178 10.22 -2.89 8.13
C SER A 178 8.97 -3.28 8.93
N ASP A 179 7.86 -2.54 8.78
CA ASP A 179 6.58 -2.92 9.35
C ASP A 179 5.91 -4.02 8.54
N MET A 180 5.04 -4.79 9.20
CA MET A 180 4.31 -5.88 8.56
C MET A 180 3.11 -5.32 7.79
N VAL A 181 2.90 -5.85 6.59
CA VAL A 181 1.73 -5.56 5.76
C VAL A 181 0.92 -6.84 5.59
N LEU A 182 -0.35 -6.79 5.95
CA LEU A 182 -1.29 -7.87 5.68
C LEU A 182 -2.15 -7.51 4.47
N LYS A 183 -2.16 -8.37 3.46
CA LYS A 183 -2.95 -8.24 2.25
C LYS A 183 -3.91 -9.41 2.13
N LEU A 184 -5.15 -9.12 1.74
CA LEU A 184 -6.17 -10.11 1.42
C LEU A 184 -6.56 -9.94 -0.04
N PHE A 185 -6.50 -11.05 -0.76
CA PHE A 185 -6.85 -11.18 -2.16
C PHE A 185 -8.03 -12.12 -2.32
N GLU A 186 -8.83 -11.88 -3.36
CA GLU A 186 -9.84 -12.79 -3.87
C GLU A 186 -9.43 -13.36 -5.21
N ARG A 187 -9.72 -14.64 -5.43
CA ARG A 187 -9.47 -15.32 -6.70
C ARG A 187 -10.39 -14.75 -7.79
N LEU A 188 -9.81 -14.46 -8.94
CA LEU A 188 -10.58 -14.08 -10.13
C LEU A 188 -11.16 -15.33 -10.81
N PRO A 189 -12.39 -15.24 -11.37
CA PRO A 189 -13.06 -16.33 -12.06
C PRO A 189 -12.41 -16.74 -13.38
#